data_AF-A0A2D6MAJ7-F1
#
_entry.id   AF-A0A2D6MAJ7-F1
#
_cell.length_a   1.000
_cell.length_b   1.000
_cell.length_c   1.000
_cell.angle_alpha   90.00
_cell.angle_beta   90.00
_cell.angle_gamma   90.00
#
_symmetry.space_group_name_H-M   'P 1'
#
loop_
_entity.id
_entity.type
_entity.pdbx_description
1 polymer ?
#
loop_
_entity_poly.entity_id
_entity_poly.type
_entity_poly.pdbx_seq_one_letter_code
_entity_poly.pdbx_strand_id
1 'polypeptide(L)'
;MKTFKQYLSEEGPVGDGDCFKVAGRAVVDDEGLKLVHAYVYGQGPMEGRRFEHAWNEHGSTCIDKSNGQKTVMKKSQYYKLAGVVKKAGAYASYSSTEGLVNMLKHKHWGPWDLSTMLGEKIPEHDRKVGKKKETISRRDLLKIKQE
;
A
#
# COMPACT_ATOMS: atom_id res chain seq x y z
N MET A 1 -4.14 14.46 14.81
CA MET A 1 -3.51 13.60 13.78
C MET A 1 -3.33 12.21 14.37
N LYS A 2 -3.80 11.16 13.69
CA LYS A 2 -3.62 9.77 14.15
C LYS A 2 -2.20 9.31 13.81
N THR A 3 -1.54 8.62 14.72
CA THR A 3 -0.22 8.02 14.48
C THR A 3 -0.36 6.75 13.61
N PHE A 4 0.71 6.35 12.93
CA PHE A 4 0.75 5.07 12.21
C PHE A 4 0.34 3.89 13.09
N LYS A 5 0.74 3.91 14.37
CA LYS A 5 0.33 2.90 15.36
C LYS A 5 -1.18 2.88 15.59
N GLN A 6 -1.82 4.06 15.67
CA GLN A 6 -3.28 4.17 15.77
C GLN A 6 -3.98 3.69 14.50
N TYR A 7 -3.40 3.93 13.32
CA TYR A 7 -3.93 3.40 12.05
C TYR A 7 -3.92 1.87 12.03
N LEU A 8 -2.85 1.24 12.53
CA LEU A 8 -2.79 -0.21 12.66
C LEU A 8 -3.77 -0.76 13.71
N SER A 9 -4.33 0.07 14.58
CA SER A 9 -5.11 -0.36 15.76
C SER A 9 -6.61 -0.10 15.70
N GLU A 10 -7.11 0.77 14.83
CA GLU A 10 -8.56 1.03 14.76
C GLU A 10 -9.31 -0.03 13.94
N GLU A 11 -10.43 -0.50 14.49
CA GLU A 11 -11.44 -1.30 13.79
C GLU A 11 -12.22 -0.44 12.77
N GLY A 12 -11.52 0.03 11.72
CA GLY A 12 -12.10 0.58 10.49
C GLY A 12 -11.70 2.04 10.14
N PRO A 13 -11.78 2.43 8.84
CA PRO A 13 -12.00 1.60 7.66
C PRO A 13 -10.63 1.09 7.18
N VAL A 14 -10.45 -0.20 6.90
CA VAL A 14 -10.77 -0.68 5.55
C VAL A 14 -10.35 0.38 4.52
N GLY A 15 -9.05 0.58 4.31
CA GLY A 15 -8.57 1.59 3.38
C GLY A 15 -9.31 1.43 2.05
N ASP A 16 -9.95 2.49 1.57
CA ASP A 16 -10.72 2.54 0.31
C ASP A 16 -9.84 2.33 -0.94
N GLY A 17 -8.66 1.69 -0.79
CA GLY A 17 -7.60 1.64 -1.78
C GLY A 17 -6.76 2.92 -1.86
N ASP A 18 -6.98 3.89 -0.96
CA ASP A 18 -6.28 5.19 -1.03
C ASP A 18 -4.77 5.05 -0.82
N CYS A 19 -4.30 4.10 -0.01
CA CYS A 19 -2.86 3.85 0.15
C CYS A 19 -2.18 3.50 -1.19
N PHE A 20 -2.81 2.68 -2.03
CA PHE A 20 -2.29 2.34 -3.36
C PHE A 20 -2.28 3.54 -4.30
N LYS A 21 -3.34 4.35 -4.26
CA LYS A 21 -3.47 5.55 -5.09
C LYS A 21 -2.47 6.63 -4.70
N VAL A 22 -2.34 6.91 -3.40
CA VAL A 22 -1.41 7.92 -2.88
C VAL A 22 0.04 7.49 -3.10
N ALA A 23 0.37 6.23 -2.80
CA ALA A 23 1.73 5.73 -3.00
C ALA A 23 2.06 5.64 -4.49
N GLY A 24 1.11 5.21 -5.31
CA GLY A 24 1.26 5.16 -6.75
C GLY A 24 1.46 6.54 -7.35
N ARG A 25 0.66 7.53 -6.95
CA ARG A 25 0.84 8.91 -7.43
C ARG A 25 2.17 9.52 -6.99
N ALA A 26 2.65 9.20 -5.79
CA ALA A 26 3.94 9.66 -5.34
C ALA A 26 5.09 9.17 -6.23
N VAL A 27 5.04 7.94 -6.76
CA VAL A 27 6.06 7.47 -7.73
C VAL A 27 5.88 8.01 -9.14
N VAL A 28 4.71 8.55 -9.49
CA VAL A 28 4.50 9.32 -10.73
C VAL A 28 5.14 10.69 -10.62
N ASP A 29 5.12 11.31 -9.44
CA ASP A 29 5.66 12.65 -9.24
C ASP A 29 7.17 12.64 -8.89
N ASP A 30 7.74 11.50 -8.47
CA ASP A 30 9.14 11.38 -8.05
C ASP A 30 9.72 9.98 -8.40
N GLU A 31 10.58 9.94 -9.42
CA GLU A 31 11.25 8.73 -9.88
C GLU A 31 12.23 8.13 -8.86
N GLY A 32 12.66 8.91 -7.87
CA GLY A 32 13.55 8.48 -6.79
C GLY A 32 12.85 7.66 -5.71
N LEU A 33 11.52 7.51 -5.79
CA LEU A 33 10.73 6.72 -4.85
C LEU A 33 10.51 5.30 -5.37
N LYS A 34 10.62 4.33 -4.47
CA LYS A 34 10.18 2.95 -4.70
C LYS A 34 8.75 2.78 -4.20
N LEU A 35 7.94 2.05 -4.94
CA LEU A 35 6.59 1.66 -4.53
C LEU A 35 6.65 0.29 -3.87
N VAL A 36 6.06 0.15 -2.68
CA VAL A 36 6.04 -1.13 -1.97
C VAL A 36 4.61 -1.50 -1.66
N HIS A 37 4.26 -2.74 -1.98
CA HIS A 37 2.99 -3.37 -1.61
C HIS A 37 3.28 -4.56 -0.70
N ALA A 38 2.71 -4.60 0.50
CA ALA A 38 2.88 -5.73 1.40
C ALA A 38 1.67 -5.97 2.28
N TYR A 39 1.58 -7.16 2.86
CA TYR A 39 0.73 -7.38 4.03
C TYR A 39 1.39 -6.81 5.28
N VAL A 40 0.62 -6.04 6.02
CA VAL A 40 0.97 -5.53 7.34
C VAL A 40 0.03 -6.14 8.37
N TYR A 41 0.49 -6.23 9.62
CA TYR A 41 -0.31 -6.69 10.73
C TYR A 41 -0.90 -5.52 11.49
N GLY A 42 -2.17 -5.66 11.84
CA GLY A 42 -2.80 -4.78 12.81
C GLY A 42 -2.12 -4.90 14.17
N GLN A 43 -2.25 -3.85 14.98
CA GLN A 43 -1.85 -3.83 16.38
C GLN A 43 -3.09 -3.64 17.27
N GLY A 44 -3.01 -3.99 18.55
CA GLY A 44 -4.14 -3.78 19.47
C GLY A 44 -5.40 -4.58 19.07
N PRO A 45 -6.58 -3.95 18.88
CA PRO A 45 -7.82 -4.65 18.49
C PRO A 45 -7.71 -5.48 17.20
N MET A 46 -6.83 -5.05 16.29
CA MET A 46 -6.58 -5.72 15.00
C MET A 46 -5.33 -6.63 15.05
N GLU A 47 -4.77 -6.88 16.24
CA GLU A 47 -3.60 -7.75 16.42
C GLU A 47 -3.89 -9.16 15.89
N GLY A 48 -2.97 -9.66 15.06
CA GLY A 48 -3.11 -10.94 14.37
C GLY A 48 -3.74 -10.84 12.98
N ARG A 49 -4.49 -9.77 12.67
CA ARG A 49 -5.12 -9.60 11.35
C ARG A 49 -4.14 -9.03 10.34
N ARG A 50 -4.06 -9.67 9.16
CA ARG A 50 -3.29 -9.15 8.01
C ARG A 50 -4.16 -8.33 7.07
N PHE A 51 -3.64 -7.19 6.62
CA PHE A 51 -4.26 -6.39 5.56
C PHE A 51 -3.21 -5.90 4.56
N GLU A 52 -3.68 -5.71 3.33
CA GLU A 52 -2.86 -5.19 2.24
C GLU A 52 -2.61 -3.70 2.41
N HIS A 53 -1.36 -3.28 2.23
CA HIS A 53 -0.95 -1.89 2.38
C HIS A 53 0.10 -1.49 1.35
N ALA A 54 0.11 -0.21 1.00
CA ALA A 54 1.04 0.37 0.05
C ALA A 54 1.69 1.63 0.62
N TRP A 55 3.00 1.77 0.40
CA TRP A 55 3.78 2.93 0.83
C TRP A 55 4.96 3.16 -0.13
N ASN A 56 5.63 4.31 0.03
CA ASN A 56 6.83 4.65 -0.73
C ASN A 56 8.09 4.47 0.09
N GLU A 57 9.20 4.16 -0.56
CA GLU A 57 10.51 4.14 0.06
C GLU A 57 11.50 5.03 -0.67
N HIS A 58 12.29 5.77 0.11
CA HIS A 58 13.42 6.53 -0.39
C HIS A 58 14.67 6.13 0.40
N GLY A 59 15.55 5.35 -0.24
CA GLY A 59 16.74 4.80 0.42
C GLY A 59 16.41 3.94 1.64
N SER A 60 16.75 4.41 2.84
CA SER A 60 16.51 3.73 4.13
C SER A 60 15.27 4.25 4.89
N THR A 61 14.46 5.10 4.24
CA THR A 61 13.29 5.75 4.83
C THR A 61 12.02 5.27 4.15
N CYS A 62 11.02 4.91 4.95
CA CYS A 62 9.65 4.64 4.50
C CYS A 62 8.81 5.92 4.64
N ILE A 63 8.08 6.24 3.59
CA ILE A 63 7.21 7.40 3.47
C ILE A 63 5.81 6.86 3.19
N ASP A 64 4.93 7.00 4.18
CA ASP A 64 3.53 6.63 4.09
C ASP A 64 2.67 7.89 4.24
N LYS A 65 2.07 8.30 3.11
CA LYS A 65 1.18 9.47 3.01
C LYS A 65 -0.31 9.09 3.01
N SER A 66 -0.63 7.81 3.25
CA SER A 66 -2.01 7.30 3.17
C SER A 66 -2.92 7.95 4.23
N ASN A 67 -4.22 8.04 3.93
CA ASN A 67 -5.25 8.58 4.84
C ASN A 67 -4.93 9.99 5.37
N GLY A 68 -4.27 10.82 4.55
CA GLY A 68 -3.86 12.17 4.92
C GLY A 68 -2.74 12.23 5.97
N GLN A 69 -2.08 11.10 6.27
CA GLN A 69 -0.91 11.08 7.13
C GLN A 69 0.34 11.55 6.39
N LYS A 70 1.41 11.83 7.14
CA LYS A 70 2.76 12.10 6.62
C LYS A 70 3.76 11.32 7.46
N THR A 71 3.57 10.01 7.52
CA THR A 71 4.43 9.14 8.32
C THR A 71 5.75 8.94 7.58
N VAL A 72 6.82 9.48 8.13
CA VAL A 72 8.18 9.30 7.62
C VAL A 72 9.00 8.65 8.73
N MET A 73 9.49 7.45 8.50
CA MET A 73 10.30 6.73 9.49
C MET A 73 11.31 5.80 8.86
N LYS A 74 12.32 5.40 9.65
CA LYS A 74 13.34 4.45 9.20
C LYS A 74 12.68 3.11 8.83
N LYS A 75 13.13 2.53 7.72
CA LYS A 75 12.64 1.26 7.20
C LYS A 75 12.61 0.14 8.22
N SER A 76 13.69 0.01 9.00
CA SER A 76 13.76 -1.01 10.06
C SER A 76 12.65 -0.86 11.11
N GLN A 77 12.36 0.37 11.53
CA GLN A 77 11.30 0.66 12.50
C GLN A 77 9.92 0.46 11.89
N TYR A 78 9.70 0.91 10.65
CA TYR A 78 8.45 0.72 9.93
C TYR A 78 8.11 -0.75 9.76
N TYR A 79 9.06 -1.54 9.28
CA TYR A 79 8.85 -2.97 9.03
C TYR A 79 8.59 -3.74 10.32
N LYS A 80 9.26 -3.36 11.42
CA LYS A 80 9.05 -3.96 12.73
C LYS A 80 7.67 -3.62 13.31
N LEU A 81 7.23 -2.36 13.16
CA LEU A 81 5.91 -1.93 13.62
C LEU A 81 4.78 -2.54 12.79
N ALA A 82 4.93 -2.52 11.47
CA ALA A 82 3.93 -3.05 10.53
C ALA A 82 3.98 -4.58 10.41
N GLY A 83 4.96 -5.26 11.03
CA GLY A 83 5.10 -6.71 10.97
C GLY A 83 5.35 -7.25 9.55
N VAL A 84 6.01 -6.48 8.69
CA VAL A 84 6.15 -6.82 7.25
C VAL A 84 6.94 -8.11 7.07
N VAL A 85 6.33 -9.10 6.41
CA VAL A 85 6.98 -10.37 6.06
C VAL A 85 7.48 -10.31 4.63
N LYS A 86 8.81 -10.34 4.44
CA LYS A 86 9.46 -10.38 3.13
C LYS A 86 9.39 -11.78 2.50
N LYS A 87 8.17 -12.30 2.30
CA LYS A 87 7.93 -13.58 1.62
C LYS A 87 7.29 -13.31 0.26
N ALA A 88 7.62 -14.13 -0.73
CA ALA A 88 6.98 -14.07 -2.05
C ALA A 88 5.46 -14.15 -1.90
N GLY A 89 4.74 -13.23 -2.56
CA GLY A 89 3.29 -13.07 -2.44
C GLY A 89 2.81 -12.31 -1.19
N ALA A 90 3.68 -12.05 -0.20
CA ALA A 90 3.34 -11.20 0.95
C ALA A 90 3.97 -9.80 0.88
N TYR A 91 4.98 -9.65 0.05
CA TYR A 91 5.75 -8.42 -0.12
C TYR A 91 6.20 -8.32 -1.58
N ALA A 92 5.97 -7.16 -2.18
CA ALA A 92 6.45 -6.79 -3.49
C ALA A 92 6.95 -5.34 -3.44
N SER A 93 8.10 -5.09 -4.06
CA SER A 93 8.66 -3.75 -4.18
C SER A 93 9.02 -3.49 -5.63
N TYR A 94 8.70 -2.30 -6.10
CA TYR A 94 8.87 -1.84 -7.46
C TYR A 94 9.66 -0.53 -7.43
N SER A 95 10.57 -0.35 -8.38
CA SER A 95 11.03 0.99 -8.74
C SER A 95 9.87 1.85 -9.25
N SER A 96 10.08 3.16 -9.33
CA SER A 96 9.15 4.09 -9.97
C SER A 96 8.75 3.60 -11.35
N THR A 97 9.73 3.31 -12.22
CA THR A 97 9.50 2.81 -13.58
C THR A 97 8.69 1.51 -13.60
N GLU A 98 9.03 0.53 -12.77
CA GLU A 98 8.27 -0.74 -12.69
C GLU A 98 6.83 -0.50 -12.21
N GLY A 99 6.64 0.40 -11.23
CA GLY A 99 5.34 0.82 -10.75
C GLY A 99 4.50 1.44 -11.87
N LEU A 100 5.08 2.36 -12.64
CA LEU A 100 4.43 3.03 -13.77
C LEU A 100 4.05 2.04 -14.88
N VAL A 101 4.98 1.14 -15.25
CA VAL A 101 4.72 0.08 -16.24
C VAL A 101 3.56 -0.80 -15.80
N ASN A 102 3.52 -1.21 -14.53
CA ASN A 102 2.44 -2.03 -13.99
C ASN A 102 1.11 -1.26 -13.93
N MET A 103 1.12 0.03 -13.58
CA MET A 103 -0.05 0.90 -13.63
C MET A 103 -0.63 1.00 -15.05
N LEU A 104 0.22 1.19 -16.06
CA LEU A 104 -0.20 1.24 -17.47
C LEU A 104 -0.76 -0.11 -17.94
N LYS A 105 -0.10 -1.20 -17.58
CA LYS A 105 -0.46 -2.56 -17.98
C LYS A 105 -1.78 -3.01 -17.36
N HIS A 106 -1.95 -2.79 -16.07
CA HIS A 106 -3.08 -3.29 -15.29
C HIS A 106 -4.22 -2.26 -15.13
N LYS A 107 -3.98 -0.98 -15.39
CA LYS A 107 -4.95 0.13 -15.26
C LYS A 107 -5.55 0.29 -13.85
N HIS A 108 -4.91 -0.25 -12.82
CA HIS A 108 -5.24 -0.06 -11.40
C HIS A 108 -3.95 0.13 -10.58
N TRP A 109 -4.05 0.78 -9.43
CA TRP A 109 -2.91 1.16 -8.57
C TRP A 109 -2.24 0.00 -7.80
N GLY A 110 -2.64 -1.23 -8.07
CA GLY A 110 -2.27 -2.42 -7.29
C GLY A 110 -3.42 -3.00 -6.46
N PRO A 111 -3.13 -3.97 -5.59
CA PRO A 111 -1.88 -4.75 -5.60
C PRO A 111 -1.78 -5.65 -6.85
N TRP A 112 -0.56 -5.88 -7.36
CA TRP A 112 -0.31 -6.70 -8.56
C TRP A 112 0.28 -8.08 -8.23
N ASP A 113 1.34 -8.13 -7.42
CA ASP A 113 2.06 -9.38 -7.08
C ASP A 113 1.80 -9.90 -5.65
N LEU A 114 0.78 -9.39 -4.97
CA LEU A 114 0.34 -9.94 -3.68
C LEU A 114 -0.57 -11.15 -3.90
N SER A 115 -0.27 -12.24 -3.21
CA SER A 115 -1.08 -13.45 -3.27
C SER A 115 -2.33 -13.28 -2.41
N THR A 116 -3.50 -13.37 -3.05
CA THR A 116 -4.80 -13.37 -2.38
C THR A 116 -4.99 -14.55 -1.42
N MET A 117 -4.14 -15.59 -1.49
CA MET A 117 -4.14 -16.72 -0.55
C MET A 117 -3.46 -16.41 0.79
N LEU A 118 -2.69 -15.33 0.87
CA LEU A 118 -1.98 -14.91 2.09
C LEU A 118 -2.72 -13.83 2.87
N GLY A 119 -3.73 -13.21 2.27
CA GLY A 119 -4.73 -12.43 2.99
C GLY A 119 -5.63 -13.37 3.77
N GLU A 120 -5.82 -13.12 5.07
CA GLU A 120 -6.80 -13.88 5.85
C GLU A 120 -8.19 -13.68 5.24
N LYS A 121 -8.92 -14.80 5.04
CA LYS A 121 -10.35 -14.77 4.76
C LYS A 121 -11.04 -14.14 5.96
N ILE A 122 -11.28 -12.83 5.89
CA ILE A 122 -12.20 -12.16 6.80
C ILE A 122 -13.53 -12.94 6.73
N PRO A 123 -14.10 -13.40 7.87
CA PRO A 123 -15.36 -14.12 7.86
C PRO A 123 -16.42 -13.31 7.10
N GLU A 124 -17.23 -14.00 6.29
CA GLU A 124 -18.06 -13.42 5.22
C GLU A 124 -19.12 -12.41 5.69
N HIS A 125 -19.28 -12.23 7.00
CA HIS A 125 -20.34 -11.43 7.59
C HIS A 125 -20.10 -9.90 7.53
N ASP A 126 -18.86 -9.46 7.26
CA ASP A 126 -18.49 -8.02 7.12
C ASP A 126 -17.84 -7.72 5.76
N ARG A 127 -18.49 -8.15 4.67
CA ARG A 127 -18.06 -7.92 3.27
C ARG A 127 -18.18 -6.43 2.87
N LYS A 128 -17.31 -5.56 3.39
CA LYS A 128 -17.06 -4.20 2.86
C LYS A 128 -15.57 -3.89 2.63
N VAL A 129 -14.71 -4.90 2.60
CA VAL A 129 -13.25 -4.73 2.53
C VAL A 129 -12.70 -5.02 1.13
N GLY A 130 -11.95 -4.08 0.55
CA GLY A 130 -11.01 -4.30 -0.55
C GLY A 130 -11.57 -4.57 -1.97
N LYS A 131 -12.89 -4.54 -2.20
CA LYS A 131 -13.43 -4.87 -3.55
C LYS A 131 -13.22 -3.80 -4.62
N LYS A 132 -13.06 -2.52 -4.27
CA LYS A 132 -12.85 -1.47 -5.27
C LYS A 132 -11.36 -1.35 -5.59
N LYS A 133 -10.93 -2.07 -6.63
CA LYS A 133 -9.73 -1.68 -7.37
C LYS A 133 -10.01 -0.32 -8.02
N GLU A 134 -9.60 0.75 -7.34
CA GLU A 134 -9.65 2.11 -7.89
C GLU A 134 -8.93 2.08 -9.24
N THR A 135 -9.69 2.26 -10.31
CA THR A 135 -9.16 2.34 -11.66
C THR A 135 -8.43 3.67 -11.81
N ILE A 136 -7.28 3.64 -12.47
CA ILE A 136 -6.50 4.85 -12.69
C ILE A 136 -7.29 5.73 -13.66
N SER A 137 -7.48 7.00 -13.29
CA SER A 137 -8.21 7.94 -14.14
C SER A 137 -7.49 8.14 -15.47
N ARG A 138 -8.23 8.43 -16.54
CA ARG A 138 -7.64 8.68 -17.86
C ARG A 138 -6.65 9.84 -17.85
N ARG A 139 -6.84 10.83 -16.95
CA ARG A 139 -5.92 11.95 -16.75
C ARG A 139 -4.59 11.50 -16.15
N ASP A 140 -4.62 10.63 -15.15
CA ASP A 140 -3.41 10.11 -14.52
C ASP A 140 -2.66 9.16 -15.47
N LEU A 141 -3.38 8.31 -16.22
CA LEU A 141 -2.76 7.47 -17.27
C LEU A 141 -2.06 8.30 -18.35
N LEU A 142 -2.62 9.44 -18.72
CA LEU A 142 -2.01 10.35 -19.70
C LEU A 142 -0.77 11.07 -19.17
N LYS A 143 -0.67 11.27 -17.85
CA LYS A 143 0.55 11.79 -17.22
C LYS A 143 1.65 10.73 -17.23
N ILE A 144 1.32 9.50 -16.83
CA ILE A 144 2.25 8.38 -16.82
C ILE A 144 2.79 8.07 -18.24
N LYS A 145 2.00 8.34 -19.29
CA LYS A 145 2.42 8.12 -20.70
C LYS A 145 3.32 9.24 -21.26
N GLN A 146 3.39 10.40 -20.60
CA GLN A 146 4.12 11.56 -21.10
C GLN A 146 5.53 11.72 -20.52
N GLU A 147 5.89 10.93 -19.50
CA GLU A 147 7.28 10.70 -19.09
C GLU A 147 7.87 9.51 -19.84
#